data_AF-A0A814YA83-F1
#
_entry.id   AF-A0A814YA83-F1
#
_cell.length_a   1.000
_cell.length_b   1.000
_cell.length_c   1.000
_cell.angle_alpha   90.00
_cell.angle_beta   90.00
_cell.angle_gamma   90.00
#
_symmetry.space_group_name_H-M   'P 1'
#
loop_
_entity.id
_entity.type
_entity.pdbx_description
1 polymer ?
#
loop_
_entity_poly.entity_id
_entity_poly.type
_entity_poly.pdbx_seq_one_letter_code
_entity_poly.pdbx_strand_id
1 'polypeptide(L)'
;MSSTHSSKSKPYTLNECSICLSALKQGAPILTLSCEHKYHFQCLMLSIRAQHKQCPLCRATIDESIVQLIAANRNNTSYHSSRSSSDNLLGSNVESSSGLPTISVTPRLEYKGQSSERPSNIYGLVTLQANSTGHRSSSSSSRVPIDLICVVDQSASMSGAKMILLKETLTYITEQLTDRDRLAIVSFDNHAYDRSHGLKQMTEQNKHRLHRVIKHDLEDGFSTNIKCGLEMAIRLFRNRQGENPISALFLLTDGQDDEIQDYSQTMRQVPANVVCHTFGYGPDHAAALLVKIAESGNDGTFTYIDKYDAIGPAFAIALAGLLTCVAQNIRVEIEFNDGYQITHAHSIYKYEPERLPSSRITFKLNNLNADEKRNLIFQLSVPSLRGQTSLQDHVIGMFITSYKDKKICSYLSSPGHVSVRYVEPNTNRTLTTTPAPFHLIRRSPMSAEYLQVDHTLDVQRNRIETALVLRQAMEEHDYNLSKALLKAQVDRIKASASAQDPFCRQLIRDLEHPYSTENDYRSTHHNIYMQHATERGTYSSASSSSAHVYSNPNHLSQIQNYQRQNEVSFDF
;
A
#
# COMPACT_ATOMS: atom_id res chain seq x y z
N MET A 1 66.46 13.51 10.06
CA MET A 1 65.55 13.77 11.19
C MET A 1 64.34 14.51 10.62
N SER A 2 63.27 13.77 10.38
CA SER A 2 62.04 14.26 9.76
C SER A 2 61.11 14.85 10.84
N SER A 3 60.69 16.09 10.67
CA SER A 3 59.64 16.71 11.47
C SER A 3 58.32 16.67 10.71
N THR A 4 57.39 15.84 11.20
CA THR A 4 56.03 15.70 10.70
C THR A 4 55.13 16.77 11.31
N HIS A 5 54.52 17.61 10.47
CA HIS A 5 53.39 18.46 10.86
C HIS A 5 52.11 17.61 10.86
N SER A 6 51.57 17.32 12.05
CA SER A 6 50.27 16.71 12.25
C SER A 6 49.18 17.79 12.26
N SER A 7 48.39 17.88 11.18
CA SER A 7 47.13 18.61 11.17
C SER A 7 46.03 17.72 11.77
N LYS A 8 45.71 17.97 13.05
CA LYS A 8 44.57 17.33 13.73
C LYS A 8 43.25 17.82 13.10
N SER A 9 42.60 16.99 12.29
CA SER A 9 41.20 17.17 11.91
C SER A 9 40.32 16.93 13.15
N LYS A 10 39.44 17.89 13.45
CA LYS A 10 38.38 17.69 14.46
C LYS A 10 37.44 16.56 13.98
N PRO A 11 36.95 15.69 14.86
CA PRO A 11 35.92 14.72 14.50
C PRO A 11 34.63 15.50 14.17
N TYR A 12 34.15 15.37 12.94
CA TYR A 12 32.82 15.87 12.56
C TYR A 12 31.78 15.14 13.40
N THR A 13 30.96 15.90 14.13
CA THR A 13 29.81 15.36 14.86
C THR A 13 28.74 14.94 13.86
N LEU A 14 28.11 13.78 14.06
CA LEU A 14 27.12 13.16 13.15
C LEU A 14 25.86 14.01 12.84
N ASN A 15 25.73 15.20 13.41
CA ASN A 15 24.52 16.03 13.41
C ASN A 15 24.73 17.44 12.81
N GLU A 16 25.75 17.66 11.98
CA GLU A 16 25.99 18.95 11.31
C GLU A 16 26.01 18.79 9.79
N CYS A 17 25.40 19.73 9.07
CA CYS A 17 25.47 19.75 7.61
C CYS A 17 26.86 20.23 7.20
N SER A 18 27.60 19.38 6.50
CA SER A 18 28.98 19.70 6.09
C SER A 18 29.12 20.78 5.02
N ILE A 19 28.02 21.25 4.43
CA ILE A 19 28.02 22.31 3.43
C ILE A 19 27.89 23.69 4.10
N CYS A 20 26.94 23.85 5.01
CA CYS A 20 26.70 25.13 5.70
C CYS A 20 27.22 25.16 7.14
N LEU A 21 27.80 24.05 7.62
CA LEU A 21 28.34 23.85 8.97
C LEU A 21 27.31 24.14 10.08
N SER A 22 26.02 24.10 9.74
CA SER A 22 24.93 24.33 10.68
C SER A 22 24.33 22.99 11.13
N ALA A 23 23.85 22.94 12.37
CA ALA A 23 23.21 21.76 12.93
C ALA A 23 22.05 21.25 12.03
N LEU A 24 22.01 19.95 11.82
CA LEU A 24 20.88 19.22 11.23
C LEU A 24 19.77 19.15 12.29
N LYS A 25 19.08 20.28 12.49
CA LYS A 25 17.97 20.39 13.44
C LYS A 25 16.79 19.55 12.95
N GLN A 26 16.07 18.96 13.89
CA GLN A 26 14.77 18.33 13.67
C GLN A 26 13.81 19.39 13.08
N GLY A 27 13.12 19.10 11.97
CA GLY A 27 12.25 20.06 11.26
C GLY A 27 12.89 20.85 10.11
N ALA A 28 14.19 20.68 9.83
CA ALA A 28 14.79 21.16 8.58
C ALA A 28 14.77 20.05 7.52
N PRO A 29 14.52 20.34 6.23
CA PRO A 29 14.53 19.31 5.19
C PRO A 29 15.94 18.73 5.04
N ILE A 30 16.14 17.52 5.54
CA ILE A 30 17.43 16.82 5.57
C ILE A 30 17.39 15.67 4.56
N LEU A 31 18.37 15.64 3.66
CA LEU A 31 18.54 14.54 2.73
C LEU A 31 19.70 13.66 3.19
N THR A 32 19.45 12.36 3.30
CA THR A 32 20.46 11.34 3.59
C THR A 32 20.82 10.64 2.29
N LEU A 33 22.10 10.67 1.91
CA LEU A 33 22.60 9.96 0.74
C LEU A 33 22.76 8.46 1.05
N SER A 34 22.90 7.63 0.02
CA SER A 34 23.18 6.19 0.12
C SER A 34 24.51 5.88 0.83
N CYS A 35 25.42 6.86 0.91
CA CYS A 35 26.63 6.80 1.73
C CYS A 35 26.42 7.26 3.18
N GLU A 36 25.17 7.32 3.66
CA GLU A 36 24.72 7.70 5.02
C GLU A 36 25.01 9.15 5.47
N HIS A 37 25.71 9.93 4.66
CA HIS A 37 25.92 11.36 4.90
C HIS A 37 24.63 12.18 4.75
N LYS A 38 24.43 13.11 5.69
CA LYS A 38 23.23 13.94 5.80
C LYS A 38 23.54 15.40 5.47
N TYR A 39 22.62 16.05 4.76
CA TYR A 39 22.75 17.46 4.36
C TYR A 39 21.40 18.16 4.46
N HIS A 40 21.38 19.47 4.69
CA HIS A 40 20.16 20.23 4.35
C HIS A 40 19.92 20.11 2.85
N PHE A 41 18.68 19.83 2.45
CA PHE A 41 18.30 19.66 1.06
C PHE A 41 18.73 20.84 0.19
N GLN A 42 18.48 22.07 0.66
CA GLN A 42 18.89 23.29 -0.04
C GLN A 42 20.40 23.39 -0.21
N CYS A 43 21.17 23.01 0.82
CA CYS A 43 22.63 23.05 0.76
C CYS A 43 23.15 22.06 -0.28
N LEU A 44 22.62 20.84 -0.28
CA LEU A 44 23.01 19.80 -1.22
C LEU A 44 22.58 20.13 -2.66
N MET A 45 21.36 20.66 -2.82
CA MET A 45 20.83 21.14 -4.10
C MET A 45 21.69 22.28 -4.67
N LEU A 46 22.18 23.20 -3.84
CA LEU A 46 23.08 24.27 -4.29
C LEU A 46 24.50 23.75 -4.58
N SER A 47 24.95 22.72 -3.86
CA SER A 47 26.30 22.16 -3.96
C SER A 47 26.53 21.28 -5.19
N ILE A 48 25.59 20.39 -5.54
CA ILE A 48 25.78 19.37 -6.59
C ILE A 48 25.48 19.94 -7.96
N ARG A 49 26.45 20.40 -8.76
CA ARG A 49 26.20 20.81 -10.17
C ARG A 49 25.82 19.60 -11.04
N ALA A 50 25.10 19.81 -12.16
CA ALA A 50 24.66 18.73 -13.06
C ALA A 50 25.79 17.78 -13.54
N GLN A 51 27.05 18.24 -13.46
CA GLN A 51 28.25 17.49 -13.84
C GLN A 51 28.97 16.81 -12.65
N HIS A 52 28.55 17.05 -11.40
CA HIS A 52 29.19 16.53 -10.19
C HIS A 52 28.20 15.69 -9.36
N LYS A 53 28.02 14.43 -9.75
CA LYS A 53 27.12 13.44 -9.09
C LYS A 53 27.78 12.74 -7.88
N GLN A 54 28.51 13.49 -7.05
CA GLN A 54 29.30 12.94 -5.96
C GLN A 54 28.95 13.60 -4.62
N CYS A 55 28.92 12.80 -3.57
CA CYS A 55 28.75 13.23 -2.19
C CYS A 55 29.81 14.29 -1.84
N PRO A 56 29.43 15.50 -1.37
CA PRO A 56 30.38 16.55 -1.02
C PRO A 56 31.40 16.16 0.07
N LEU A 57 31.04 15.19 0.93
CA LEU A 57 31.92 14.69 1.99
C LEU A 57 32.84 13.56 1.53
N CYS A 58 32.27 12.43 1.08
CA CYS A 58 33.05 11.21 0.82
C CYS A 58 33.25 10.91 -0.67
N ARG A 59 32.69 11.73 -1.55
CA ARG A 59 32.72 11.57 -3.02
C ARG A 59 32.05 10.31 -3.57
N ALA A 60 31.32 9.55 -2.74
CA ALA A 60 30.47 8.46 -3.20
C ALA A 60 29.47 8.96 -4.26
N THR A 61 29.19 8.14 -5.27
CA THR A 61 28.21 8.45 -6.31
C THR A 61 26.83 8.61 -5.70
N ILE A 62 26.11 9.65 -6.11
CA ILE A 62 24.76 9.95 -5.65
C ILE A 62 23.76 9.25 -6.56
N ASP A 63 22.73 8.64 -5.97
CA ASP A 63 21.65 8.00 -6.71
C ASP A 63 21.03 8.94 -7.75
N GLU A 64 20.82 8.42 -8.96
CA GLU A 64 20.30 9.20 -10.09
C GLU A 64 18.92 9.80 -9.78
N SER A 65 18.11 9.16 -8.93
CA SER A 65 16.83 9.70 -8.47
C SER A 65 16.98 10.99 -7.64
N ILE A 66 18.01 11.07 -6.79
CA ILE A 66 18.35 12.27 -6.01
C ILE A 66 18.91 13.35 -6.93
N VAL A 67 19.71 12.98 -7.93
CA VAL A 67 20.22 13.91 -8.95
C VAL A 67 19.07 14.49 -9.78
N GLN A 68 18.11 13.67 -10.20
CA GLN A 68 16.91 14.09 -10.93
C GLN A 68 16.02 15.01 -10.07
N LEU A 69 15.83 14.68 -8.78
CA LEU A 69 15.14 15.55 -7.82
C LEU A 69 15.81 16.94 -7.74
N ILE A 70 17.14 16.98 -7.60
CA ILE A 70 17.91 18.25 -7.53
C ILE A 70 17.82 19.03 -8.84
N ALA A 71 17.90 18.34 -9.99
CA ALA A 71 17.80 18.95 -11.30
C ALA A 71 16.41 19.56 -11.57
N ALA A 72 15.34 18.83 -11.24
CA ALA A 72 13.97 19.32 -11.35
C ALA A 72 13.72 20.58 -10.51
N ASN A 73 14.29 20.65 -9.31
CA ASN A 73 14.16 21.80 -8.40
C ASN A 73 15.03 23.01 -8.80
N ARG A 74 16.14 22.81 -9.51
CA ARG A 74 16.97 23.91 -10.02
C ARG A 74 16.37 24.67 -11.19
N ASN A 75 15.66 23.96 -12.06
CA ASN A 75 14.97 24.58 -13.18
C ASN A 75 13.79 25.46 -12.71
N ASN A 76 13.27 25.23 -11.50
CA ASN A 76 12.29 26.11 -10.85
C ASN A 76 12.89 27.36 -10.18
N THR A 77 14.20 27.39 -9.92
CA THR A 77 14.87 28.49 -9.19
C THR A 77 15.69 29.43 -10.07
N SER A 78 15.79 29.17 -11.38
CA SER A 78 16.63 29.94 -12.31
C SER A 78 15.82 30.66 -13.40
N TYR A 79 14.95 31.58 -13.00
CA TYR A 79 14.52 32.68 -13.86
C TYR A 79 14.88 34.02 -13.21
N HIS A 80 16.17 34.37 -13.29
CA HIS A 80 16.65 35.71 -13.63
C HIS A 80 18.17 35.79 -13.50
N SER A 81 18.87 35.53 -14.60
CA SER A 81 20.10 36.26 -14.95
C SER A 81 20.37 36.10 -16.45
N SER A 82 19.99 37.12 -17.19
CA SER A 82 20.36 37.35 -18.58
C SER A 82 21.88 37.40 -18.74
N ARG A 83 22.45 36.49 -19.52
CA ARG A 83 23.53 36.78 -20.49
C ARG A 83 23.76 35.62 -21.45
N SER A 84 23.84 36.01 -22.72
CA SER A 84 24.14 35.24 -23.93
C SER A 84 25.34 34.31 -23.80
N SER A 85 25.22 33.09 -24.29
CA SER A 85 26.14 32.48 -25.27
C SER A 85 25.53 31.18 -25.79
N SER A 86 25.27 31.21 -27.09
CA SER A 86 24.97 30.08 -27.95
C SER A 86 26.08 29.03 -27.92
N ASP A 87 25.72 27.78 -27.68
CA ASP A 87 26.43 26.64 -28.26
C ASP A 87 25.44 25.51 -28.56
N ASN A 88 25.26 25.28 -29.86
CA ASN A 88 24.63 24.10 -30.43
C ASN A 88 25.61 22.93 -30.32
N LEU A 89 25.20 21.83 -29.68
CA LEU A 89 25.77 20.51 -29.97
C LEU A 89 24.64 19.46 -30.02
N LEU A 90 24.22 19.23 -31.28
CA LEU A 90 24.05 17.95 -31.96
C LEU A 90 23.79 16.69 -31.12
N GLY A 91 22.77 15.96 -31.57
CA GLY A 91 22.27 14.75 -30.94
C GLY A 91 23.26 13.59 -30.89
N SER A 92 23.05 12.78 -29.87
CA SER A 92 23.32 11.36 -29.89
C SER A 92 22.13 10.66 -29.24
N ASN A 93 21.44 9.85 -30.05
CA ASN A 93 20.51 8.84 -29.57
C ASN A 93 21.29 7.90 -28.65
N VAL A 94 21.05 8.03 -27.35
CA VAL A 94 21.35 6.98 -26.38
C VAL A 94 20.03 6.63 -25.74
N GLU A 95 19.42 5.55 -26.21
CA GLU A 95 18.35 4.85 -25.50
C GLU A 95 18.92 4.35 -24.16
N SER A 96 18.88 5.20 -23.14
CA SER A 96 19.19 4.84 -21.76
C SER A 96 17.92 4.29 -21.12
N SER A 97 17.72 2.98 -21.24
CA SER A 97 16.68 2.21 -20.55
C SER A 97 16.97 2.05 -19.03
N SER A 98 17.32 3.13 -18.35
CA SER A 98 17.55 3.19 -16.90
C SER A 98 16.86 4.44 -16.35
N GLY A 99 15.70 4.42 -15.69
CA GLY A 99 14.80 3.38 -15.23
C GLY A 99 13.83 4.17 -14.35
N LEU A 100 12.61 4.42 -14.83
CA LEU A 100 11.62 5.18 -14.07
C LEU A 100 11.36 4.48 -12.72
N PRO A 101 11.14 5.22 -11.62
CA PRO A 101 10.86 4.60 -10.33
C PRO A 101 9.63 3.69 -10.45
N THR A 102 9.67 2.52 -9.83
CA THR A 102 8.58 1.54 -9.86
C THR A 102 7.32 2.08 -9.16
N ILE A 103 7.49 3.00 -8.21
CA ILE A 103 6.38 3.72 -7.57
C ILE A 103 6.49 5.21 -7.90
N SER A 104 5.42 5.78 -8.46
CA SER A 104 5.22 7.23 -8.55
C SER A 104 4.41 7.73 -7.35
N VAL A 105 4.72 8.95 -6.89
CA VAL A 105 4.13 9.55 -5.70
C VAL A 105 3.55 10.92 -6.07
N THR A 106 2.26 11.12 -5.80
CA THR A 106 1.54 12.35 -6.15
C THR A 106 0.90 12.96 -4.90
N PRO A 107 1.41 14.09 -4.39
CA PRO A 107 0.79 14.82 -3.28
C PRO A 107 -0.34 15.74 -3.76
N ARG A 108 -1.36 15.93 -2.91
CA ARG A 108 -2.46 16.89 -3.08
C ARG A 108 -2.84 17.52 -1.73
N LEU A 109 -3.41 18.71 -1.78
CA LEU A 109 -3.97 19.42 -0.62
C LEU A 109 -5.43 19.79 -0.89
N GLU A 110 -6.22 19.95 0.18
CA GLU A 110 -7.68 20.10 0.11
C GLU A 110 -8.13 21.30 -0.72
N TYR A 111 -7.37 22.39 -0.71
CA TYR A 111 -7.67 23.59 -1.45
C TYR A 111 -6.51 23.99 -2.33
N LYS A 112 -6.79 24.61 -3.48
CA LYS A 112 -5.76 25.21 -4.34
C LYS A 112 -5.05 26.37 -3.64
N GLY A 113 -5.71 27.03 -2.70
CA GLY A 113 -5.02 27.89 -1.76
C GLY A 113 -5.77 28.19 -0.48
N GLN A 114 -5.10 28.88 0.44
CA GLN A 114 -5.63 29.21 1.76
C GLN A 114 -5.16 30.58 2.24
N SER A 115 -5.97 31.28 3.05
CA SER A 115 -5.57 32.55 3.65
C SER A 115 -4.38 32.35 4.60
N SER A 116 -3.37 33.22 4.50
CA SER A 116 -2.21 33.22 5.40
C SER A 116 -2.46 33.94 6.74
N GLU A 117 -3.64 34.53 6.94
CA GLU A 117 -3.91 35.43 8.07
C GLU A 117 -4.28 34.72 9.37
N ARG A 118 -4.77 33.48 9.27
CA ARG A 118 -5.26 32.66 10.39
C ARG A 118 -4.73 31.24 10.24
N PRO A 119 -4.43 30.58 11.37
CA PRO A 119 -4.12 29.17 11.34
C PRO A 119 -5.35 28.36 10.89
N SER A 120 -5.11 27.20 10.30
CA SER A 120 -6.15 26.39 9.69
C SER A 120 -5.74 24.95 9.56
N ASN A 121 -6.70 24.04 9.67
CA ASN A 121 -6.48 22.63 9.39
C ASN A 121 -7.00 22.31 7.99
N ILE A 122 -6.18 21.64 7.20
CA ILE A 122 -6.53 21.17 5.85
C ILE A 122 -6.21 19.70 5.69
N TYR A 123 -6.88 19.04 4.76
CA TYR A 123 -6.51 17.68 4.39
C TYR A 123 -5.34 17.66 3.39
N GLY A 124 -4.44 16.71 3.58
CA GLY A 124 -3.42 16.30 2.63
C GLY A 124 -3.65 14.88 2.16
N LEU A 125 -3.36 14.63 0.89
CA LEU A 125 -3.41 13.32 0.26
C LEU A 125 -2.05 13.01 -0.38
N VAL A 126 -1.52 11.82 -0.12
CA VAL A 126 -0.38 11.26 -0.86
C VAL A 126 -0.84 9.99 -1.58
N THR A 127 -0.81 10.03 -2.90
CA THR A 127 -1.13 8.88 -3.77
C THR A 127 0.17 8.19 -4.20
N LEU A 128 0.33 6.92 -3.85
CA LEU A 128 1.31 6.02 -4.45
C LEU A 128 0.66 5.32 -5.64
N GLN A 129 1.38 5.22 -6.74
CA GLN A 129 0.97 4.47 -7.92
C GLN A 129 2.13 3.58 -8.34
N ALA A 130 1.89 2.27 -8.42
CA ALA A 130 2.82 1.38 -9.10
C ALA A 130 2.79 1.69 -10.60
N ASN A 131 3.93 2.05 -11.18
CA ASN A 131 4.04 2.22 -12.61
C ASN A 131 3.93 0.84 -13.26
N SER A 132 3.05 0.70 -14.25
CA SER A 132 2.97 -0.51 -15.05
C SER A 132 4.37 -0.78 -15.60
N THR A 133 4.97 -1.90 -15.20
CA THR A 133 6.10 -2.39 -15.97
C THR A 133 5.54 -2.66 -17.35
N GLY A 134 6.06 -1.98 -18.37
CA GLY A 134 5.67 -2.23 -19.75
C GLY A 134 6.03 -3.66 -20.12
N HIS A 135 5.22 -4.64 -19.72
CA HIS A 135 5.17 -5.95 -20.32
C HIS A 135 4.35 -5.85 -21.61
N ARG A 136 4.84 -5.02 -22.54
CA ARG A 136 4.60 -5.22 -23.96
C ARG A 136 5.77 -6.05 -24.50
N SER A 137 5.51 -7.36 -24.52
CA SER A 137 6.02 -8.41 -25.41
C SER A 137 7.49 -8.88 -25.38
N SER A 138 7.58 -10.23 -25.30
CA SER A 138 8.51 -11.16 -25.98
C SER A 138 9.76 -11.65 -25.23
N SER A 139 9.59 -12.73 -24.45
CA SER A 139 10.31 -14.01 -24.62
C SER A 139 9.83 -15.03 -23.56
N SER A 140 9.35 -16.19 -24.02
CA SER A 140 8.89 -17.36 -23.23
C SER A 140 8.02 -17.07 -21.99
N SER A 141 6.70 -17.01 -22.20
CA SER A 141 5.65 -16.94 -21.18
C SER A 141 5.60 -18.21 -20.33
N SER A 142 6.38 -18.26 -19.25
CA SER A 142 6.22 -19.29 -18.23
C SER A 142 5.79 -18.66 -16.92
N ARG A 143 4.66 -19.13 -16.39
CA ARG A 143 4.17 -18.86 -15.02
C ARG A 143 5.30 -18.84 -13.99
N VAL A 144 5.32 -17.82 -13.13
CA VAL A 144 6.24 -17.77 -11.98
C VAL A 144 5.83 -18.86 -10.97
N PRO A 145 6.76 -19.75 -10.54
CA PRO A 145 6.42 -20.83 -9.64
C PRO A 145 6.10 -20.31 -8.23
N ILE A 146 5.26 -21.06 -7.51
CA ILE A 146 4.67 -20.67 -6.23
C ILE A 146 4.99 -21.73 -5.17
N ASP A 147 5.29 -21.31 -3.95
CA ASP A 147 5.22 -22.13 -2.73
C ASP A 147 3.90 -21.85 -2.02
N LEU A 148 3.02 -22.84 -1.94
CA LEU A 148 1.72 -22.74 -1.28
C LEU A 148 1.66 -23.70 -0.09
N ILE A 149 1.27 -23.20 1.07
CA ILE A 149 0.90 -24.04 2.22
C ILE A 149 -0.56 -23.79 2.54
N CYS A 150 -1.38 -24.83 2.46
CA CYS A 150 -2.77 -24.80 2.90
C CYS A 150 -2.85 -25.35 4.32
N VAL A 151 -3.31 -24.51 5.26
CA VAL A 151 -3.63 -24.87 6.64
C VAL A 151 -5.13 -25.07 6.72
N VAL A 152 -5.54 -26.28 7.07
CA VAL A 152 -6.89 -26.79 6.83
C VAL A 152 -7.50 -27.20 8.15
N ASP A 153 -8.62 -26.57 8.48
CA ASP A 153 -9.40 -26.88 9.66
C ASP A 153 -10.16 -28.19 9.45
N GLN A 154 -9.96 -29.13 10.37
CA GLN A 154 -10.68 -30.40 10.40
C GLN A 154 -11.54 -30.51 11.67
N SER A 155 -11.90 -29.43 12.35
CA SER A 155 -12.74 -29.45 13.55
C SER A 155 -14.18 -29.90 13.29
N ALA A 156 -14.92 -30.21 14.36
CA ALA A 156 -16.30 -30.71 14.27
C ALA A 156 -17.26 -29.70 13.60
N SER A 157 -17.00 -28.40 13.74
CA SER A 157 -17.81 -27.33 13.14
C SER A 157 -17.70 -27.30 11.61
N MET A 158 -16.60 -27.85 11.07
CA MET A 158 -16.37 -28.00 9.63
C MET A 158 -17.10 -29.20 9.02
N SER A 159 -17.82 -30.01 9.79
CA SER A 159 -18.51 -31.22 9.30
C SER A 159 -19.55 -30.94 8.22
N GLY A 160 -19.91 -31.99 7.47
CA GLY A 160 -20.97 -31.94 6.46
C GLY A 160 -20.61 -31.09 5.25
N ALA A 161 -21.47 -30.12 4.90
CA ALA A 161 -21.34 -29.33 3.68
C ALA A 161 -20.05 -28.48 3.63
N LYS A 162 -19.59 -27.97 4.78
CA LYS A 162 -18.34 -27.19 4.85
C LYS A 162 -17.12 -28.05 4.50
N MET A 163 -17.02 -29.27 5.04
CA MET A 163 -15.93 -30.20 4.75
C MET A 163 -15.92 -30.63 3.28
N ILE A 164 -17.11 -30.87 2.70
CA ILE A 164 -17.25 -31.18 1.27
C ILE A 164 -16.68 -30.03 0.44
N LEU A 165 -17.11 -28.80 0.72
CA LEU A 165 -16.67 -27.61 -0.02
C LEU A 165 -15.18 -27.32 0.18
N LEU A 166 -14.64 -27.56 1.38
CA LEU A 166 -13.21 -27.44 1.66
C LEU A 166 -12.38 -28.47 0.89
N LYS A 167 -12.84 -29.71 0.78
CA LYS A 167 -12.19 -30.75 -0.04
C LYS A 167 -12.24 -30.36 -1.52
N GLU A 168 -13.38 -29.86 -2.00
CA GLU A 168 -13.52 -29.32 -3.36
C GLU A 168 -12.54 -28.17 -3.62
N THR A 169 -12.37 -27.25 -2.66
CA THR A 169 -11.36 -26.18 -2.73
C THR A 169 -9.94 -26.73 -2.85
N LEU A 170 -9.55 -27.70 -2.02
CA LEU A 170 -8.20 -28.27 -2.06
C LEU A 170 -7.94 -29.08 -3.33
N THR A 171 -8.94 -29.82 -3.81
CA THR A 171 -8.88 -30.53 -5.09
C THR A 171 -8.68 -29.54 -6.23
N TYR A 172 -9.47 -28.46 -6.25
CA TYR A 172 -9.34 -27.39 -7.25
C TYR A 172 -7.94 -26.78 -7.22
N ILE A 173 -7.44 -26.37 -6.03
CA ILE A 173 -6.09 -25.81 -5.87
C ILE A 173 -5.03 -26.77 -6.42
N THR A 174 -5.10 -28.05 -6.06
CA THR A 174 -4.13 -29.07 -6.48
C THR A 174 -4.09 -29.22 -8.00
N GLU A 175 -5.24 -29.12 -8.68
CA GLU A 175 -5.32 -29.20 -10.14
C GLU A 175 -4.76 -27.96 -10.84
N GLN A 176 -4.96 -26.77 -10.28
CA GLN A 176 -4.47 -25.51 -10.87
C GLN A 176 -2.95 -25.32 -10.78
N LEU A 177 -2.25 -26.08 -9.94
CA LEU A 177 -0.80 -25.98 -9.78
C LEU A 177 -0.05 -26.77 -10.87
N THR A 178 1.11 -26.27 -11.28
CA THR A 178 2.00 -26.94 -12.25
C THR A 178 3.14 -27.65 -11.54
N ASP A 179 3.89 -28.50 -12.25
CA ASP A 179 5.05 -29.24 -11.69
C ASP A 179 6.18 -28.34 -11.13
N ARG A 180 6.19 -27.06 -11.50
CA ARG A 180 7.11 -26.04 -10.97
C ARG A 180 6.67 -25.47 -9.62
N ASP A 181 5.39 -25.59 -9.29
CA ASP A 181 4.85 -25.17 -7.99
C ASP A 181 5.10 -26.21 -6.91
N ARG A 182 5.08 -25.75 -5.66
CA ARG A 182 5.13 -26.63 -4.50
C ARG A 182 3.93 -26.41 -3.59
N LEU A 183 3.29 -27.50 -3.16
CA LEU A 183 2.17 -27.48 -2.23
C LEU A 183 2.50 -28.30 -0.99
N ALA A 184 2.09 -27.81 0.17
CA ALA A 184 1.95 -28.59 1.40
C ALA A 184 0.55 -28.39 1.98
N ILE A 185 0.00 -29.44 2.56
CA ILE A 185 -1.25 -29.45 3.30
C ILE A 185 -0.93 -29.75 4.75
N VAL A 186 -1.30 -28.81 5.63
CA VAL A 186 -1.29 -28.96 7.08
C VAL A 186 -2.75 -29.04 7.51
N SER A 187 -3.16 -30.10 8.18
CA SER A 187 -4.48 -30.12 8.82
C SER A 187 -4.35 -29.84 10.31
N PHE A 188 -5.39 -29.30 10.94
CA PHE A 188 -5.38 -29.06 12.38
C PHE A 188 -6.75 -29.29 13.03
N ASP A 189 -6.70 -29.86 14.24
CA ASP A 189 -7.78 -29.86 15.23
C ASP A 189 -7.22 -29.32 16.55
N ASN A 190 -7.08 -30.12 17.61
CA ASN A 190 -6.24 -29.82 18.77
C ASN A 190 -4.73 -29.81 18.43
N HIS A 191 -4.33 -30.59 17.42
CA HIS A 191 -2.95 -30.74 16.99
C HIS A 191 -2.82 -30.47 15.49
N ALA A 192 -1.63 -30.07 15.06
CA ALA A 192 -1.31 -29.86 13.66
C ALA A 192 -0.58 -31.06 13.06
N TYR A 193 -1.01 -31.46 11.87
CA TYR A 193 -0.47 -32.60 11.13
C TYR A 193 0.01 -32.12 9.76
N ASP A 194 1.31 -32.29 9.47
CA ASP A 194 1.84 -32.11 8.11
C ASP A 194 1.47 -33.33 7.26
N ARG A 195 0.36 -33.20 6.52
CA ARG A 195 -0.19 -34.28 5.68
C ARG A 195 0.65 -34.54 4.43
N SER A 196 1.46 -33.56 4.03
CA SER A 196 2.29 -33.64 2.83
C SER A 196 3.72 -34.08 3.08
N HIS A 197 4.18 -34.03 4.34
CA HIS A 197 5.58 -34.23 4.73
C HIS A 197 6.49 -33.19 4.03
N GLY A 198 6.14 -31.93 4.18
CA GLY A 198 6.79 -30.76 3.60
C GLY A 198 6.25 -30.34 2.23
N LEU A 199 6.76 -29.21 1.73
CA LEU A 199 6.45 -28.69 0.39
C LEU A 199 6.88 -29.70 -0.69
N LYS A 200 5.92 -30.18 -1.48
CA LYS A 200 6.16 -31.12 -2.59
C LYS A 200 5.94 -30.43 -3.92
N GLN A 201 6.79 -30.70 -4.91
CA GLN A 201 6.53 -30.29 -6.29
C GLN A 201 5.26 -30.95 -6.80
N MET A 202 4.40 -30.20 -7.49
CA MET A 202 3.11 -30.66 -7.98
C MET A 202 3.21 -31.44 -9.30
N THR A 203 4.09 -32.44 -9.30
CA THR A 203 4.11 -33.47 -10.34
C THR A 203 2.83 -34.30 -10.30
N GLU A 204 2.45 -34.91 -11.42
CA GLU A 204 1.27 -35.77 -11.51
C GLU A 204 1.23 -36.83 -10.39
N GLN A 205 2.37 -37.44 -10.07
CA GLN A 205 2.46 -38.42 -8.99
C GLN A 205 2.13 -37.81 -7.62
N ASN A 206 2.63 -36.61 -7.33
CA ASN A 206 2.39 -35.94 -6.06
C ASN A 206 0.96 -35.37 -5.98
N LYS A 207 0.39 -34.88 -7.09
CA LYS A 207 -1.03 -34.53 -7.17
C LYS A 207 -1.92 -35.73 -6.82
N HIS A 208 -1.68 -36.89 -7.43
CA HIS A 208 -2.41 -38.13 -7.12
C HIS A 208 -2.26 -38.57 -5.65
N ARG A 209 -1.10 -38.30 -5.03
CA ARG A 209 -0.91 -38.56 -3.59
C ARG A 209 -1.73 -37.59 -2.74
N LEU A 210 -1.69 -36.30 -3.05
CA LEU A 210 -2.45 -35.29 -2.30
C LEU A 210 -3.97 -35.47 -2.47
N HIS A 211 -4.47 -35.87 -3.64
CA HIS A 211 -5.89 -36.19 -3.81
C HIS A 211 -6.35 -37.32 -2.90
N ARG A 212 -5.51 -38.33 -2.67
CA ARG A 212 -5.82 -39.38 -1.70
C ARG A 212 -5.86 -38.85 -0.28
N VAL A 213 -4.90 -38.01 0.10
CA VAL A 213 -4.89 -37.33 1.41
C VAL A 213 -6.15 -36.48 1.59
N ILE A 214 -6.50 -35.65 0.61
CA ILE A 214 -7.69 -34.78 0.67
C ILE A 214 -8.97 -35.62 0.84
N LYS A 215 -9.08 -36.73 0.11
CA LYS A 215 -10.26 -37.58 0.14
C LYS A 215 -10.39 -38.36 1.45
N HIS A 216 -9.29 -38.93 1.94
CA HIS A 216 -9.30 -39.97 2.97
C HIS A 216 -8.74 -39.54 4.33
N ASP A 217 -7.83 -38.57 4.40
CA ASP A 217 -7.11 -38.24 5.64
C ASP A 217 -7.65 -36.97 6.33
N LEU A 218 -8.54 -36.23 5.65
CA LEU A 218 -9.27 -35.09 6.19
C LEU A 218 -10.65 -35.57 6.67
N GLU A 219 -10.77 -35.78 7.97
CA GLU A 219 -11.98 -36.26 8.64
C GLU A 219 -12.35 -35.32 9.79
N ASP A 220 -13.62 -35.38 10.24
CA ASP A 220 -14.14 -34.54 11.30
C ASP A 220 -13.44 -34.87 12.64
N GLY A 221 -12.61 -33.95 13.11
CA GLY A 221 -11.99 -33.90 14.42
C GLY A 221 -12.89 -33.24 15.46
N PHE A 222 -12.38 -33.05 16.67
CA PHE A 222 -13.20 -32.65 17.83
C PHE A 222 -13.09 -31.18 18.24
N SER A 223 -11.92 -30.56 18.08
CA SER A 223 -11.64 -29.21 18.58
C SER A 223 -10.90 -28.37 17.55
N THR A 224 -10.75 -27.08 17.82
CA THR A 224 -10.11 -26.11 16.92
C THR A 224 -8.92 -25.45 17.60
N ASN A 225 -7.74 -25.54 17.00
CA ASN A 225 -6.53 -24.86 17.46
C ASN A 225 -5.79 -24.26 16.26
N ILE A 226 -6.27 -23.10 15.80
CA ILE A 226 -5.72 -22.43 14.62
C ILE A 226 -4.23 -22.11 14.83
N LYS A 227 -3.84 -21.80 16.06
CA LYS A 227 -2.45 -21.45 16.40
C LYS A 227 -1.49 -22.58 16.05
N CYS A 228 -1.80 -23.83 16.38
CA CYS A 228 -0.91 -24.95 16.12
C CYS A 228 -0.73 -25.19 14.60
N GLY A 229 -1.82 -25.03 13.82
CA GLY A 229 -1.78 -25.11 12.35
C GLY A 229 -0.89 -24.03 11.74
N LEU A 230 -1.06 -22.77 12.18
CA LEU A 230 -0.23 -21.65 11.74
C LEU A 230 1.25 -21.82 12.12
N GLU A 231 1.54 -22.25 13.34
CA GLU A 231 2.92 -22.50 13.80
C GLU A 231 3.61 -23.60 12.98
N MET A 232 2.88 -24.67 12.62
CA MET A 232 3.39 -25.72 11.76
C MET A 232 3.72 -25.18 10.36
N ALA A 233 2.81 -24.41 9.75
CA ALA A 233 3.06 -23.80 8.44
C ALA A 233 4.26 -22.85 8.44
N ILE A 234 4.42 -22.03 9.49
CA ILE A 234 5.58 -21.16 9.67
C ILE A 234 6.87 -21.98 9.73
N ARG A 235 6.88 -23.12 10.44
CA ARG A 235 8.03 -24.03 10.48
C ARG A 235 8.33 -24.62 9.11
N LEU A 236 7.33 -25.06 8.37
CA LEU A 236 7.49 -25.59 7.01
C LEU A 236 8.10 -24.54 6.07
N PHE A 237 7.64 -23.29 6.13
CA PHE A 237 8.25 -22.21 5.37
C PHE A 237 9.70 -21.99 5.77
N ARG A 238 10.04 -21.98 7.05
CA ARG A 238 11.43 -21.74 7.50
C ARG A 238 12.39 -22.87 7.14
N ASN A 239 11.89 -24.11 7.08
CA ASN A 239 12.70 -25.30 6.85
C ASN A 239 12.75 -25.76 5.39
N ARG A 240 12.07 -25.05 4.47
CA ARG A 240 11.99 -25.43 3.05
C ARG A 240 13.38 -25.42 2.39
N GLN A 241 13.60 -26.37 1.48
CA GLN A 241 14.81 -26.43 0.67
C GLN A 241 14.61 -25.60 -0.60
N GLY A 242 15.21 -24.41 -0.65
CA GLY A 242 15.00 -23.43 -1.72
C GLY A 242 13.64 -22.73 -1.62
N GLU A 243 13.52 -21.57 -2.25
CA GLU A 243 12.34 -20.70 -2.19
C GLU A 243 11.87 -20.37 -3.61
N ASN A 244 10.58 -20.60 -3.88
CA ASN A 244 9.97 -20.06 -5.08
C ASN A 244 9.73 -18.54 -4.90
N PRO A 245 9.78 -17.74 -5.98
CA PRO A 245 9.68 -16.27 -5.88
C PRO A 245 8.39 -15.77 -5.22
N ILE A 246 7.36 -16.62 -5.20
CA ILE A 246 6.08 -16.35 -4.56
C ILE A 246 5.85 -17.40 -3.48
N SER A 247 5.48 -16.96 -2.28
CA SER A 247 5.06 -17.83 -1.19
C SER A 247 3.73 -17.37 -0.58
N ALA A 248 2.81 -18.29 -0.37
CA ALA A 248 1.46 -18.01 0.13
C ALA A 248 1.03 -19.02 1.19
N LEU A 249 0.40 -18.51 2.25
CA LEU A 249 -0.25 -19.31 3.28
C LEU A 249 -1.77 -19.16 3.11
N PHE A 250 -2.48 -20.26 2.86
CA PHE A 250 -3.94 -20.25 2.86
C PHE A 250 -4.45 -20.91 4.12
N LEU A 251 -5.22 -20.18 4.94
CA LEU A 251 -5.92 -20.72 6.09
C LEU A 251 -7.39 -20.97 5.72
N LEU A 252 -7.83 -22.22 5.75
CA LEU A 252 -9.18 -22.67 5.36
C LEU A 252 -9.90 -23.16 6.62
N THR A 253 -10.89 -22.41 7.11
CA THR A 253 -11.52 -22.64 8.43
C THR A 253 -12.87 -21.92 8.51
N ASP A 254 -13.72 -22.29 9.47
CA ASP A 254 -14.87 -21.46 9.87
C ASP A 254 -14.53 -20.53 11.07
N GLY A 255 -13.30 -20.56 11.57
CA GLY A 255 -12.77 -19.61 12.55
C GLY A 255 -13.31 -19.79 13.97
N GLN A 256 -13.93 -20.93 14.28
CA GLN A 256 -14.46 -21.23 15.61
C GLN A 256 -13.34 -21.74 16.53
N ASP A 257 -12.48 -20.85 17.02
CA ASP A 257 -11.43 -21.14 18.02
C ASP A 257 -11.80 -20.49 19.36
N ASP A 258 -12.32 -21.31 20.27
CA ASP A 258 -12.89 -20.86 21.55
C ASP A 258 -11.86 -20.27 22.52
N GLU A 259 -10.57 -20.55 22.33
CA GLU A 259 -9.51 -20.17 23.27
C GLU A 259 -8.75 -18.90 22.89
N ILE A 260 -8.67 -18.57 21.60
CA ILE A 260 -7.77 -17.52 21.09
C ILE A 260 -8.49 -16.53 20.18
N GLN A 261 -8.62 -15.29 20.65
CA GLN A 261 -9.25 -14.19 19.91
C GLN A 261 -8.25 -13.28 19.16
N ASP A 262 -6.95 -13.47 19.37
CA ASP A 262 -5.89 -12.67 18.72
C ASP A 262 -4.65 -13.52 18.36
N TYR A 263 -4.39 -13.65 17.06
CA TYR A 263 -3.22 -14.34 16.52
C TYR A 263 -2.10 -13.38 16.09
N SER A 264 -2.19 -12.08 16.39
CA SER A 264 -1.21 -11.07 15.94
C SER A 264 0.23 -11.45 16.30
N GLN A 265 0.46 -12.08 17.46
CA GLN A 265 1.79 -12.56 17.86
C GLN A 265 2.31 -13.70 16.98
N THR A 266 1.45 -14.67 16.68
CA THR A 266 1.77 -15.81 15.78
C THR A 266 1.98 -15.30 14.36
N MET A 267 1.11 -14.41 13.88
CA MET A 267 1.17 -13.88 12.52
C MET A 267 2.41 -13.00 12.28
N ARG A 268 2.92 -12.31 13.30
CA ARG A 268 4.24 -11.62 13.23
C ARG A 268 5.42 -12.55 12.94
N GLN A 269 5.27 -13.86 13.15
CA GLN A 269 6.30 -14.85 12.88
C GLN A 269 6.27 -15.37 11.44
N VAL A 270 5.22 -15.07 10.68
CA VAL A 270 5.12 -15.38 9.25
C VAL A 270 6.25 -14.65 8.51
N PRO A 271 7.05 -15.34 7.68
CA PRO A 271 8.12 -14.69 6.93
C PRO A 271 7.59 -13.52 6.10
N ALA A 272 8.32 -12.40 6.04
CA ALA A 272 7.85 -11.15 5.40
C ALA A 272 7.51 -11.29 3.91
N ASN A 273 8.05 -12.31 3.23
CA ASN A 273 7.79 -12.64 1.83
C ASN A 273 6.58 -13.58 1.62
N VAL A 274 5.95 -14.06 2.69
CA VAL A 274 4.78 -14.95 2.67
C VAL A 274 3.54 -14.12 2.98
N VAL A 275 2.49 -14.21 2.16
CA VAL A 275 1.19 -13.56 2.45
C VAL A 275 0.18 -14.60 2.93
N CYS A 276 -0.53 -14.31 4.02
CA CYS A 276 -1.56 -15.18 4.57
C CYS A 276 -2.96 -14.77 4.14
N HIS A 277 -3.61 -15.58 3.31
CA HIS A 277 -5.01 -15.42 2.94
C HIS A 277 -5.88 -16.36 3.76
N THR A 278 -7.05 -15.88 4.18
CA THR A 278 -8.01 -16.66 4.97
C THR A 278 -9.28 -16.94 4.16
N PHE A 279 -9.83 -18.13 4.30
CA PHE A 279 -11.02 -18.59 3.59
C PHE A 279 -12.02 -19.11 4.63
N GLY A 280 -13.15 -18.41 4.74
CA GLY A 280 -14.24 -18.71 5.67
C GLY A 280 -15.26 -19.66 5.05
N TYR A 281 -15.67 -20.70 5.77
CA TYR A 281 -16.65 -21.69 5.30
C TYR A 281 -17.94 -21.67 6.14
N GLY A 282 -19.08 -21.69 5.46
CA GLY A 282 -20.41 -21.70 6.09
C GLY A 282 -20.86 -20.35 6.67
N PRO A 283 -22.17 -20.13 6.85
CA PRO A 283 -22.72 -18.83 7.22
C PRO A 283 -22.36 -18.39 8.65
N ASP A 284 -21.91 -19.32 9.49
CA ASP A 284 -21.56 -19.19 10.90
C ASP A 284 -20.06 -18.96 11.15
N HIS A 285 -19.28 -18.66 10.10
CA HIS A 285 -17.84 -18.43 10.24
C HIS A 285 -17.52 -17.14 11.03
N ALA A 286 -16.42 -17.16 11.79
CA ALA A 286 -15.93 -16.01 12.55
C ALA A 286 -15.19 -15.01 11.65
N ALA A 287 -15.93 -14.31 10.76
CA ALA A 287 -15.38 -13.35 9.79
C ALA A 287 -14.40 -12.36 10.43
N ALA A 288 -14.79 -11.73 11.55
CA ALA A 288 -13.98 -10.73 12.23
C ALA A 288 -12.60 -11.27 12.66
N LEU A 289 -12.53 -12.53 13.10
CA LEU A 289 -11.28 -13.18 13.49
C LEU A 289 -10.40 -13.45 12.26
N LEU A 290 -10.98 -14.05 11.22
CA LEU A 290 -10.27 -14.43 10.00
C LEU A 290 -9.71 -13.22 9.24
N VAL A 291 -10.41 -12.09 9.32
CA VAL A 291 -9.93 -10.81 8.80
C VAL A 291 -8.70 -10.32 9.56
N LYS A 292 -8.75 -10.33 10.89
CA LYS A 292 -7.59 -9.93 11.72
C LYS A 292 -6.37 -10.81 11.47
N ILE A 293 -6.57 -12.11 11.26
CA ILE A 293 -5.50 -13.05 10.89
C ILE A 293 -4.88 -12.68 9.54
N ALA A 294 -5.71 -12.45 8.51
CA ALA A 294 -5.24 -12.08 7.18
C ALA A 294 -4.47 -10.75 7.16
N GLU A 295 -5.02 -9.71 7.81
CA GLU A 295 -4.37 -8.41 7.97
C GLU A 295 -3.02 -8.54 8.69
N SER A 296 -2.97 -9.32 9.77
CA SER A 296 -1.74 -9.55 10.53
C SER A 296 -0.71 -10.40 9.78
N GLY A 297 -1.15 -11.18 8.77
CA GLY A 297 -0.34 -12.07 7.95
C GLY A 297 0.20 -11.44 6.68
N ASN A 298 0.79 -10.24 6.82
CA ASN A 298 1.32 -9.44 5.72
C ASN A 298 0.24 -8.92 4.74
N ASP A 299 -0.87 -8.39 5.29
CA ASP A 299 -2.01 -7.81 4.54
C ASP A 299 -2.61 -8.73 3.46
N GLY A 300 -2.80 -10.00 3.82
CA GLY A 300 -3.56 -10.92 2.97
C GLY A 300 -5.06 -10.62 2.99
N THR A 301 -5.82 -11.43 2.27
CA THR A 301 -7.26 -11.23 2.09
C THR A 301 -8.06 -12.31 2.77
N PHE A 302 -9.20 -11.93 3.34
CA PHE A 302 -10.25 -12.86 3.72
C PHE A 302 -11.23 -13.06 2.54
N THR A 303 -11.68 -14.28 2.30
CA THR A 303 -12.73 -14.60 1.34
C THR A 303 -13.75 -15.56 1.94
N TYR A 304 -15.03 -15.30 1.76
CA TYR A 304 -16.10 -16.21 2.14
C TYR A 304 -16.42 -17.17 0.99
N ILE A 305 -16.46 -18.48 1.29
CA ILE A 305 -16.76 -19.54 0.32
C ILE A 305 -18.06 -20.24 0.76
N ASP A 306 -19.14 -19.97 0.03
CA ASP A 306 -20.48 -20.50 0.27
C ASP A 306 -20.88 -21.60 -0.72
N LYS A 307 -20.27 -21.61 -1.90
CA LYS A 307 -20.53 -22.55 -2.99
C LYS A 307 -19.29 -22.79 -3.86
N TYR A 308 -19.34 -23.86 -4.65
CA TYR A 308 -18.25 -24.27 -5.53
C TYR A 308 -17.79 -23.15 -6.48
N ASP A 309 -18.73 -22.43 -7.10
CA ASP A 309 -18.43 -21.37 -8.08
C ASP A 309 -17.61 -20.21 -7.49
N ALA A 310 -17.62 -20.03 -6.16
CA ALA A 310 -16.84 -18.99 -5.50
C ALA A 310 -15.34 -19.35 -5.37
N ILE A 311 -14.97 -20.63 -5.47
CA ILE A 311 -13.61 -21.14 -5.25
C ILE A 311 -12.64 -20.58 -6.28
N GLY A 312 -12.97 -20.69 -7.56
CA GLY A 312 -12.09 -20.27 -8.66
C GLY A 312 -11.71 -18.80 -8.60
N PRO A 313 -12.69 -17.87 -8.52
CA PRO A 313 -12.45 -16.46 -8.32
C PRO A 313 -11.62 -16.18 -7.05
N ALA A 314 -11.94 -16.82 -5.92
CA ALA A 314 -11.23 -16.61 -4.66
C ALA A 314 -9.75 -17.00 -4.75
N PHE A 315 -9.46 -18.15 -5.35
CA PHE A 315 -8.11 -18.62 -5.60
C PHE A 315 -7.33 -17.69 -6.53
N ALA A 316 -7.97 -17.28 -7.64
CA ALA A 316 -7.35 -16.39 -8.62
C ALA A 316 -6.99 -15.04 -8.00
N ILE A 317 -7.88 -14.46 -7.18
CA ILE A 317 -7.64 -13.21 -6.45
C ILE A 317 -6.45 -13.34 -5.50
N ALA A 318 -6.38 -14.42 -4.73
CA ALA A 318 -5.29 -14.64 -3.78
C ALA A 318 -3.93 -14.75 -4.48
N LEU A 319 -3.84 -15.47 -5.61
CA LEU A 319 -2.59 -15.61 -6.35
C LEU A 319 -2.22 -14.40 -7.21
N ALA A 320 -3.21 -13.73 -7.81
CA ALA A 320 -3.01 -12.56 -8.64
C ALA A 320 -2.27 -11.43 -7.89
N GLY A 321 -2.64 -11.19 -6.63
CA GLY A 321 -1.96 -10.22 -5.77
C GLY A 321 -0.49 -10.56 -5.50
N LEU A 322 -0.12 -11.84 -5.57
CA LEU A 322 1.27 -12.25 -5.36
C LEU A 322 2.13 -12.08 -6.62
N LEU A 323 1.56 -12.42 -7.78
CA LEU A 323 2.20 -12.36 -9.09
C LEU A 323 2.41 -10.94 -9.59
N THR A 324 1.50 -10.04 -9.26
CA THR A 324 1.54 -8.65 -9.71
C THR A 324 2.28 -7.72 -8.76
N CYS A 325 2.77 -8.20 -7.62
CA CYS A 325 3.53 -7.38 -6.69
C CYS A 325 4.81 -6.84 -7.35
N VAL A 326 5.00 -5.51 -7.29
CA VAL A 326 6.17 -4.82 -7.86
C VAL A 326 7.07 -4.21 -6.79
N ALA A 327 6.53 -3.94 -5.59
CA ALA A 327 7.27 -3.37 -4.49
C ALA A 327 6.82 -3.94 -3.14
N GLN A 328 7.75 -4.04 -2.19
CA GLN A 328 7.52 -4.57 -0.84
C GLN A 328 8.07 -3.62 0.23
N ASN A 329 7.63 -3.79 1.47
CA ASN A 329 8.11 -3.04 2.64
C ASN A 329 8.06 -1.52 2.43
N ILE A 330 6.95 -1.03 1.88
CA ILE A 330 6.81 0.37 1.49
C ILE A 330 6.67 1.24 2.73
N ARG A 331 7.51 2.26 2.84
CA ARG A 331 7.41 3.28 3.89
C ARG A 331 7.29 4.65 3.25
N VAL A 332 6.25 5.38 3.62
CA VAL A 332 6.05 6.77 3.20
C VAL A 332 6.25 7.65 4.41
N GLU A 333 7.41 8.30 4.45
CA GLU A 333 7.74 9.30 5.45
C GLU A 333 7.32 10.66 4.93
N ILE A 334 6.61 11.43 5.75
CA ILE A 334 6.23 12.81 5.49
C ILE A 334 6.74 13.64 6.66
N GLU A 335 7.55 14.65 6.39
CA GLU A 335 8.08 15.58 7.38
C GLU A 335 7.80 17.02 6.94
N PHE A 336 7.22 17.81 7.83
CA PHE A 336 6.96 19.24 7.64
C PHE A 336 7.91 20.09 8.48
N ASN A 337 8.13 21.31 7.99
CA ASN A 337 8.96 22.30 8.67
C ASN A 337 8.29 22.82 9.95
N ASP A 338 9.09 23.49 10.79
CA ASP A 338 8.62 24.12 12.02
C ASP A 338 7.36 24.99 11.82
N GLY A 339 6.39 24.82 12.71
CA GLY A 339 5.10 25.51 12.69
C GLY A 339 3.97 24.74 11.99
N TYR A 340 4.30 23.73 11.19
CA TYR A 340 3.32 22.82 10.58
C TYR A 340 3.22 21.52 11.38
N GLN A 341 2.01 21.05 11.62
CA GLN A 341 1.79 19.83 12.40
C GLN A 341 0.74 18.95 11.78
N ILE A 342 1.04 17.66 11.67
CA ILE A 342 0.06 16.64 11.31
C ILE A 342 -0.79 16.38 12.56
N THR A 343 -2.07 16.70 12.50
CA THR A 343 -2.99 16.61 13.66
C THR A 343 -3.74 15.29 13.70
N HIS A 344 -3.99 14.69 12.53
CA HIS A 344 -4.71 13.43 12.41
C HIS A 344 -4.26 12.65 11.16
N ALA A 345 -4.36 11.33 11.20
CA ALA A 345 -4.07 10.45 10.06
C ALA A 345 -5.30 9.57 9.79
N HIS A 346 -5.89 9.70 8.61
CA HIS A 346 -7.00 8.87 8.14
C HIS A 346 -6.39 7.71 7.36
N SER A 347 -6.00 6.65 8.08
CA SER A 347 -5.25 5.53 7.50
C SER A 347 -5.66 4.21 8.13
N ILE A 348 -5.89 3.22 7.28
CA ILE A 348 -5.98 1.80 7.67
C ILE A 348 -4.59 1.18 7.91
N TYR A 349 -3.55 1.82 7.40
CA TYR A 349 -2.16 1.38 7.56
C TYR A 349 -1.61 1.89 8.88
N LYS A 350 -0.73 1.09 9.48
CA LYS A 350 0.03 1.50 10.66
C LYS A 350 0.91 2.69 10.33
N TYR A 351 1.06 3.60 11.28
CA TYR A 351 1.92 4.76 11.15
C TYR A 351 2.63 5.09 12.45
N GLU A 352 3.75 5.80 12.36
CA GLU A 352 4.53 6.27 13.50
C GLU A 352 4.82 7.77 13.39
N PRO A 353 4.74 8.53 14.50
CA PRO A 353 4.27 8.11 15.83
C PRO A 353 2.75 7.89 15.84
N GLU A 354 2.27 6.96 16.67
CA GLU A 354 0.82 6.73 16.84
C GLU A 354 0.12 7.95 17.47
N ARG A 355 0.84 8.66 18.35
CA ARG A 355 0.35 9.88 19.00
C ARG A 355 0.67 11.11 18.17
N LEU A 356 -0.38 11.79 17.72
CA LEU A 356 -0.35 13.09 17.06
C LEU A 356 -0.76 14.19 18.07
N PRO A 357 -0.37 15.47 17.88
CA PRO A 357 0.27 16.05 16.70
C PRO A 357 1.78 15.77 16.57
N SER A 358 2.29 15.75 15.34
CA SER A 358 3.72 15.59 15.03
C SER A 358 4.09 16.35 13.76
N SER A 359 5.34 16.84 13.65
CA SER A 359 5.85 17.39 12.39
C SER A 359 6.20 16.30 11.37
N ARG A 360 6.31 15.04 11.81
CA ARG A 360 6.62 13.88 10.97
C ARG A 360 5.64 12.74 11.19
N ILE A 361 5.29 12.05 10.12
CA ILE A 361 4.57 10.77 10.15
C ILE A 361 5.23 9.79 9.18
N THR A 362 5.29 8.51 9.54
CA THR A 362 5.75 7.44 8.67
C THR A 362 4.66 6.40 8.53
N PHE A 363 4.02 6.34 7.36
CA PHE A 363 3.08 5.28 7.03
C PHE A 363 3.85 4.02 6.62
N LYS A 364 3.48 2.89 7.21
CA LYS A 364 4.05 1.57 6.92
C LYS A 364 3.04 0.76 6.12
N LEU A 365 3.31 0.62 4.83
CA LEU A 365 2.54 -0.18 3.88
C LEU A 365 3.33 -1.45 3.57
N ASN A 366 2.62 -2.53 3.24
CA ASN A 366 3.30 -3.77 2.86
C ASN A 366 3.64 -3.77 1.36
N ASN A 367 2.97 -4.62 0.60
CA ASN A 367 3.22 -4.82 -0.82
C ASN A 367 2.36 -3.87 -1.66
N LEU A 368 2.88 -3.47 -2.82
CA LEU A 368 2.14 -2.76 -3.87
C LEU A 368 2.21 -3.56 -5.17
N ASN A 369 1.06 -3.75 -5.79
CA ASN A 369 0.91 -4.50 -7.04
C ASN A 369 0.97 -3.59 -8.26
N ALA A 370 1.26 -4.17 -9.43
CA ALA A 370 1.24 -3.46 -10.70
C ALA A 370 -0.15 -2.82 -10.91
N ASP A 371 -0.15 -1.60 -11.41
CA ASP A 371 -1.33 -0.76 -11.64
C ASP A 371 -2.12 -0.38 -10.38
N GLU A 372 -1.64 -0.80 -9.20
CA GLU A 372 -2.27 -0.52 -7.92
C GLU A 372 -1.99 0.91 -7.45
N LYS A 373 -3.02 1.52 -6.85
CA LYS A 373 -2.93 2.83 -6.19
C LYS A 373 -3.06 2.66 -4.68
N ARG A 374 -2.43 3.56 -3.93
CA ARG A 374 -2.61 3.67 -2.47
C ARG A 374 -2.68 5.13 -2.07
N ASN A 375 -3.74 5.49 -1.37
CA ASN A 375 -3.96 6.84 -0.88
C ASN A 375 -3.76 6.91 0.63
N LEU A 376 -2.98 7.90 1.06
CA LEU A 376 -2.70 8.22 2.46
C LEU A 376 -3.25 9.60 2.74
N ILE A 377 -4.19 9.70 3.68
CA ILE A 377 -4.84 10.97 4.01
C ILE A 377 -4.47 11.37 5.43
N PHE A 378 -4.18 12.65 5.62
CA PHE A 378 -3.87 13.24 6.91
C PHE A 378 -4.42 14.66 7.01
N GLN A 379 -4.57 15.15 8.22
CA GLN A 379 -4.89 16.55 8.50
C GLN A 379 -3.61 17.30 8.88
N LEU A 380 -3.41 18.45 8.26
CA LEU A 380 -2.27 19.34 8.46
C LEU A 380 -2.75 20.66 9.05
N SER A 381 -2.21 21.00 10.22
CA SER A 381 -2.27 22.34 10.78
C SER A 381 -1.27 23.24 10.07
N VAL A 382 -1.80 24.28 9.43
CA VAL A 382 -1.07 25.34 8.74
C VAL A 382 -1.06 26.56 9.66
N PRO A 383 0.11 27.09 10.04
CA PRO A 383 0.20 28.25 10.92
C PRO A 383 -0.20 29.54 10.18
N SER A 384 -0.53 30.59 10.93
CA SER A 384 -0.64 31.94 10.37
C SER A 384 0.76 32.44 9.99
N LEU A 385 0.94 32.87 8.73
CA LEU A 385 2.22 33.30 8.18
C LEU A 385 2.30 34.81 7.99
N ARG A 386 1.69 35.56 8.90
CA ARG A 386 1.77 37.03 8.95
C ARG A 386 3.23 37.48 8.91
N GLY A 387 3.56 38.34 7.94
CA GLY A 387 4.88 38.97 7.83
C GLY A 387 5.82 38.36 6.79
N GLN A 388 5.52 37.20 6.19
CA GLN A 388 6.33 36.71 5.06
C GLN A 388 6.08 37.55 3.79
N THR A 389 7.17 37.98 3.15
CA THR A 389 7.18 38.92 2.00
C THR A 389 7.70 38.34 0.70
N SER A 390 8.28 37.15 0.74
CA SER A 390 8.83 36.51 -0.44
C SER A 390 7.72 35.83 -1.26
N LEU A 391 7.64 36.18 -2.55
CA LEU A 391 6.77 35.52 -3.54
C LEU A 391 7.40 34.22 -4.10
N GLN A 392 8.55 33.79 -3.57
CA GLN A 392 9.21 32.55 -3.98
C GLN A 392 8.49 31.32 -3.43
N ASP A 393 8.71 30.18 -4.08
CA ASP A 393 8.26 28.88 -3.58
C ASP A 393 9.03 28.52 -2.31
N HIS A 394 8.31 28.25 -1.23
CA HIS A 394 8.86 27.78 0.03
C HIS A 394 8.48 26.31 0.19
N VAL A 395 9.47 25.42 0.23
CA VAL A 395 9.23 24.02 0.59
C VAL A 395 8.81 23.98 2.05
N ILE A 396 7.60 23.48 2.34
CA ILE A 396 7.07 23.37 3.72
C ILE A 396 7.18 21.96 4.28
N GLY A 397 7.46 20.98 3.42
CA GLY A 397 7.62 19.60 3.82
C GLY A 397 8.18 18.74 2.70
N MET A 398 8.67 17.57 3.10
CA MET A 398 9.27 16.55 2.26
C MET A 398 8.50 15.25 2.44
N PHE A 399 8.45 14.44 1.38
CA PHE A 399 8.03 13.06 1.50
C PHE A 399 9.07 12.13 0.89
N ILE A 400 9.33 11.02 1.56
CA ILE A 400 10.28 10.01 1.13
C ILE A 400 9.54 8.69 1.10
N THR A 401 9.42 8.11 -0.11
CA THR A 401 8.91 6.74 -0.26
C THR A 401 10.09 5.80 -0.40
N SER A 402 10.24 4.86 0.53
CA SER A 402 11.27 3.81 0.48
C SER A 402 10.60 2.44 0.33
N TYR A 403 11.16 1.57 -0.50
CA TYR A 403 10.59 0.26 -0.78
C TYR A 403 11.65 -0.71 -1.30
N LYS A 404 11.41 -2.01 -1.14
CA LYS A 404 12.17 -3.06 -1.82
C LYS A 404 11.52 -3.31 -3.18
N ASP A 405 12.26 -3.02 -4.24
CA ASP A 405 11.83 -3.28 -5.60
C ASP A 405 11.93 -4.78 -5.91
N LYS A 406 10.84 -5.39 -6.41
CA LYS A 406 10.85 -6.83 -6.74
C LYS A 406 11.60 -7.15 -8.03
N LYS A 407 11.66 -6.22 -8.99
CA LYS A 407 12.30 -6.44 -10.28
C LYS A 407 13.83 -6.50 -10.15
N ILE A 408 14.40 -5.61 -9.34
CA ILE A 408 15.86 -5.52 -9.15
C ILE A 408 16.34 -6.04 -7.79
N CYS A 409 15.44 -6.48 -6.92
CA CYS A 409 15.74 -7.04 -5.60
C CYS A 409 16.55 -6.10 -4.68
N SER A 410 16.44 -4.79 -4.85
CA SER A 410 17.15 -3.78 -4.06
C SER A 410 16.19 -2.79 -3.41
N TYR A 411 16.65 -2.09 -2.37
CA TYR A 411 15.91 -0.98 -1.80
C TYR A 411 16.06 0.26 -2.67
N LEU A 412 14.94 0.89 -3.01
CA LEU A 412 14.87 2.16 -3.71
C LEU A 412 14.23 3.21 -2.81
N SER A 413 14.59 4.48 -3.05
CA SER A 413 13.90 5.63 -2.48
C SER A 413 13.48 6.59 -3.58
N SER A 414 12.22 7.01 -3.53
CA SER A 414 11.65 8.04 -4.38
C SER A 414 11.32 9.25 -3.49
N PRO A 415 12.19 10.27 -3.47
CA PRO A 415 11.92 11.50 -2.74
C PRO A 415 10.96 12.42 -3.52
N GLY A 416 10.18 13.20 -2.80
CA GLY A 416 9.45 14.35 -3.33
C GLY A 416 9.20 15.39 -2.24
N HIS A 417 8.54 16.48 -2.58
CA HIS A 417 8.37 17.63 -1.69
C HIS A 417 7.03 18.33 -1.88
N VAL A 418 6.59 19.03 -0.84
CA VAL A 418 5.43 19.92 -0.86
C VAL A 418 5.93 21.36 -0.75
N SER A 419 5.66 22.15 -1.77
CA SER A 419 5.99 23.57 -1.82
C SER A 419 4.75 24.45 -1.74
N VAL A 420 4.95 25.63 -1.15
CA VAL A 420 3.95 26.66 -0.99
C VAL A 420 4.39 27.92 -1.70
N ARG A 421 3.48 28.51 -2.46
CA ARG A 421 3.71 29.80 -3.12
C ARG A 421 2.81 30.87 -2.52
N TYR A 422 3.38 32.00 -2.12
CA TYR A 422 2.59 33.17 -1.73
C TYR A 422 2.05 33.89 -2.96
N VAL A 423 0.75 34.22 -2.93
CA VAL A 423 0.07 34.95 -4.00
C VAL A 423 -0.67 36.16 -3.43
N GLU A 424 -0.62 37.28 -4.16
CA GLU A 424 -1.41 38.47 -3.85
C GLU A 424 -2.76 38.45 -4.61
N PRO A 425 -3.86 38.93 -4.01
CA PRO A 425 -5.21 38.76 -4.56
C PRO A 425 -5.44 39.39 -5.95
N ASN A 426 -4.63 40.39 -6.35
CA ASN A 426 -4.86 41.21 -7.53
C ASN A 426 -3.90 40.94 -8.70
N THR A 427 -3.05 39.92 -8.63
CA THR A 427 -2.17 39.59 -9.76
C THR A 427 -2.92 38.77 -10.80
N ASN A 428 -3.50 39.43 -11.82
CA ASN A 428 -3.98 38.83 -13.07
C ASN A 428 -2.86 38.19 -13.92
N ARG A 429 -1.74 37.79 -13.32
CA ARG A 429 -0.69 37.03 -14.02
C ARG A 429 -1.23 35.63 -14.21
N THR A 430 -1.57 35.30 -15.45
CA THR A 430 -1.73 33.92 -15.92
C THR A 430 -0.57 33.08 -15.39
N LEU A 431 -0.87 32.18 -14.45
CA LEU A 431 0.06 31.22 -13.89
C LEU A 431 0.47 30.24 -15.00
N THR A 432 1.44 30.60 -15.83
CA THR A 432 1.99 29.70 -16.85
C THR A 432 2.92 28.65 -16.23
N THR A 433 2.39 27.42 -16.24
CA THR A 433 3.03 26.14 -16.65
C THR A 433 4.03 25.39 -15.75
N THR A 434 4.09 25.66 -14.45
CA THR A 434 4.45 24.59 -13.49
C THR A 434 3.57 24.69 -12.24
N PRO A 435 2.78 23.65 -11.90
CA PRO A 435 1.90 23.73 -10.75
C PRO A 435 2.74 23.64 -9.48
N ALA A 436 2.87 24.75 -8.76
CA ALA A 436 3.13 24.66 -7.33
C ALA A 436 1.92 23.96 -6.69
N PRO A 437 2.11 22.96 -5.81
CA PRO A 437 1.03 22.11 -5.33
C PRO A 437 0.06 22.83 -4.39
N PHE A 438 0.44 23.98 -3.80
CA PHE A 438 -0.41 24.75 -2.90
C PHE A 438 -0.06 26.24 -2.83
N HIS A 439 -1.08 27.10 -2.79
CA HIS A 439 -0.93 28.55 -2.70
C HIS A 439 -1.36 29.11 -1.34
N LEU A 440 -0.57 30.02 -0.75
CA LEU A 440 -1.01 30.82 0.38
C LEU A 440 -1.32 32.25 -0.04
N ILE A 441 -2.53 32.71 0.30
CA ILE A 441 -3.07 33.99 -0.13
C ILE A 441 -2.83 35.01 0.98
N ARG A 442 -2.06 36.03 0.64
CA ARG A 442 -1.48 37.00 1.57
C ARG A 442 -2.51 37.93 2.21
N ARG A 443 -3.62 38.18 1.50
CA ARG A 443 -4.70 39.10 1.91
C ARG A 443 -6.05 38.54 1.47
N SER A 444 -7.04 38.56 2.36
CA SER A 444 -8.44 38.28 2.03
C SER A 444 -9.04 39.48 1.25
N PRO A 445 -9.90 39.29 0.22
CA PRO A 445 -10.72 38.12 -0.07
C PRO A 445 -10.07 37.08 -1.00
N MET A 446 -10.24 35.80 -0.70
CA MET A 446 -9.87 34.71 -1.62
C MET A 446 -10.82 34.71 -2.82
N SER A 447 -10.28 34.54 -4.04
CA SER A 447 -11.15 34.25 -5.19
C SER A 447 -11.81 32.88 -5.00
N ALA A 448 -13.03 32.72 -5.53
CA ALA A 448 -13.77 31.47 -5.45
C ALA A 448 -12.99 30.28 -6.03
N GLU A 449 -12.09 30.54 -6.99
CA GLU A 449 -11.23 29.52 -7.60
C GLU A 449 -10.27 28.84 -6.60
N TYR A 450 -9.70 29.60 -5.65
CA TYR A 450 -8.76 29.04 -4.66
C TYR A 450 -9.46 28.27 -3.53
N LEU A 451 -10.73 28.57 -3.27
CA LEU A 451 -11.57 27.89 -2.28
C LEU A 451 -12.21 26.60 -2.83
N GLN A 452 -11.98 26.27 -4.11
CA GLN A 452 -12.46 25.01 -4.66
C GLN A 452 -11.75 23.84 -3.98
N VAL A 453 -12.56 22.97 -3.37
CA VAL A 453 -12.09 21.70 -2.81
C VAL A 453 -11.50 20.86 -3.94
N ASP A 454 -10.33 20.27 -3.71
CA ASP A 454 -9.78 19.27 -4.62
C ASP A 454 -10.71 18.06 -4.63
N HIS A 455 -11.46 17.95 -5.72
CA HIS A 455 -12.47 16.91 -5.89
C HIS A 455 -11.89 15.50 -5.81
N THR A 456 -10.65 15.28 -6.27
CA THR A 456 -9.99 13.96 -6.14
C THR A 456 -9.72 13.67 -4.68
N LEU A 457 -9.18 14.62 -3.91
CA LEU A 457 -8.95 14.45 -2.49
C LEU A 457 -10.25 14.14 -1.74
N ASP A 458 -11.33 14.88 -2.02
CA ASP A 458 -12.61 14.69 -1.32
C ASP A 458 -13.22 13.30 -1.57
N VAL A 459 -13.19 12.82 -2.82
CA VAL A 459 -13.60 11.44 -3.17
C VAL A 459 -12.78 10.42 -2.38
N GLN A 460 -11.46 10.61 -2.32
CA GLN A 460 -10.55 9.70 -1.62
C GLN A 460 -10.73 9.75 -0.10
N ARG A 461 -11.01 10.93 0.46
CA ARG A 461 -11.38 11.11 1.88
C ARG A 461 -12.63 10.32 2.20
N ASN A 462 -13.70 10.54 1.44
CA ASN A 462 -14.97 9.81 1.62
C ASN A 462 -14.76 8.30 1.57
N ARG A 463 -13.93 7.81 0.64
CA ARG A 463 -13.60 6.39 0.54
C ARG A 463 -12.89 5.84 1.77
N ILE A 464 -11.81 6.49 2.22
CA ILE A 464 -10.98 6.00 3.33
C ILE A 464 -11.72 6.12 4.66
N GLU A 465 -12.41 7.24 4.90
CA GLU A 465 -13.23 7.40 6.10
C GLU A 465 -14.35 6.36 6.14
N THR A 466 -14.95 6.03 5.00
CA THR A 466 -15.94 4.96 4.94
C THR A 466 -15.35 3.61 5.30
N ALA A 467 -14.15 3.28 4.81
CA ALA A 467 -13.46 2.05 5.20
C ALA A 467 -13.19 2.00 6.72
N LEU A 468 -12.73 3.11 7.32
CA LEU A 468 -12.50 3.19 8.76
C LEU A 468 -13.80 3.02 9.57
N VAL A 469 -14.90 3.66 9.14
CA VAL A 469 -16.20 3.53 9.80
C VAL A 469 -16.78 2.13 9.62
N LEU A 470 -16.62 1.50 8.46
CA LEU A 470 -17.02 0.12 8.22
C LEU A 470 -16.31 -0.84 9.18
N ARG A 471 -14.99 -0.69 9.31
CA ARG A 471 -14.20 -1.46 10.27
C ARG A 471 -14.72 -1.28 11.69
N GLN A 472 -14.93 -0.04 12.13
CA GLN A 472 -15.46 0.26 13.45
C GLN A 472 -16.85 -0.36 13.64
N ALA A 473 -17.75 -0.24 12.66
CA ALA A 473 -19.10 -0.80 12.71
C ALA A 473 -19.10 -2.35 12.74
N MET A 474 -18.10 -2.99 12.14
CA MET A 474 -17.90 -4.44 12.20
C MET A 474 -17.29 -4.92 13.53
N GLU A 475 -16.45 -4.11 14.16
CA GLU A 475 -15.90 -4.40 15.50
C GLU A 475 -16.93 -4.14 16.60
N GLU A 476 -17.97 -3.35 16.31
CA GLU A 476 -19.06 -3.05 17.23
C GLU A 476 -19.98 -4.26 17.45
N HIS A 477 -20.32 -4.50 18.72
CA HIS A 477 -21.19 -5.60 19.14
C HIS A 477 -22.67 -5.20 19.12
N ASP A 478 -22.98 -3.92 19.31
CA ASP A 478 -24.35 -3.41 19.19
C ASP A 478 -24.69 -3.09 17.73
N TYR A 479 -25.52 -3.93 17.14
CA TYR A 479 -25.99 -3.80 15.76
C TYR A 479 -26.70 -2.46 15.47
N ASN A 480 -27.40 -1.87 16.44
CA ASN A 480 -28.04 -0.56 16.24
C ASN A 480 -27.00 0.55 16.20
N LEU A 481 -25.94 0.45 17.01
CA LEU A 481 -24.83 1.39 16.99
C LEU A 481 -24.05 1.28 15.67
N SER A 482 -23.78 0.06 15.19
CA SER A 482 -23.20 -0.17 13.85
C SER A 482 -24.01 0.53 12.75
N LYS A 483 -25.33 0.38 12.75
CA LYS A 483 -26.22 1.06 11.79
C LYS A 483 -26.16 2.58 11.91
N ALA A 484 -26.12 3.11 13.13
CA ALA A 484 -26.02 4.55 13.36
C ALA A 484 -24.69 5.12 12.84
N LEU A 485 -23.58 4.41 13.03
CA LEU A 485 -22.26 4.78 12.51
C LEU A 485 -22.27 4.87 10.97
N LEU A 486 -22.81 3.85 10.30
CA LEU A 486 -22.91 3.84 8.83
C LEU A 486 -23.83 4.94 8.31
N LYS A 487 -24.98 5.16 8.96
CA LYS A 487 -25.90 6.24 8.59
C LYS A 487 -25.24 7.61 8.71
N ALA A 488 -24.51 7.86 9.80
CA ALA A 488 -23.77 9.10 9.99
C ALA A 488 -22.70 9.29 8.90
N GLN A 489 -22.05 8.20 8.44
CA GLN A 489 -21.11 8.26 7.33
C GLN A 489 -21.80 8.59 6.00
N VAL A 490 -22.96 7.99 5.72
CA VAL A 490 -23.76 8.34 4.53
C VAL A 490 -24.13 9.83 4.52
N ASP A 491 -24.58 10.36 5.67
CA ASP A 491 -24.95 11.77 5.79
C ASP A 491 -23.73 12.69 5.58
N ARG A 492 -22.54 12.30 6.06
CA ARG A 492 -21.26 12.99 5.76
C ARG A 492 -20.92 13.01 4.28
N ILE A 493 -21.03 11.87 3.59
CA ILE A 493 -20.76 11.78 2.14
C ILE A 493 -21.75 12.66 1.37
N LYS A 494 -23.04 12.63 1.72
CA LYS A 494 -24.08 13.45 1.09
C LYS A 494 -23.84 14.97 1.26
N ALA A 495 -23.18 15.37 2.34
CA ALA A 495 -22.81 16.77 2.60
C ALA A 495 -21.45 17.19 1.97
N SER A 496 -20.69 16.26 1.41
CA SER A 496 -19.36 16.52 0.85
C SER A 496 -19.41 17.18 -0.54
N ALA A 497 -18.29 17.78 -0.97
CA ALA A 497 -18.19 18.42 -2.29
C ALA A 497 -18.31 17.41 -3.45
N SER A 498 -17.95 16.16 -3.20
CA SER A 498 -17.98 15.04 -4.15
C SER A 498 -19.24 14.17 -4.03
N ALA A 499 -20.28 14.61 -3.31
CA ALA A 499 -21.52 13.83 -3.10
C ALA A 499 -22.17 13.31 -4.41
N GLN A 500 -22.04 14.06 -5.51
CA GLN A 500 -22.60 13.72 -6.81
C GLN A 500 -21.67 12.87 -7.70
N ASP A 501 -20.42 12.67 -7.27
CA ASP A 501 -19.49 11.82 -7.98
C ASP A 501 -20.06 10.39 -8.12
N PRO A 502 -19.95 9.73 -9.30
CA PRO A 502 -20.45 8.38 -9.48
C PRO A 502 -19.94 7.38 -8.43
N PHE A 503 -18.69 7.52 -8.00
CA PHE A 503 -18.10 6.69 -6.95
C PHE A 503 -18.78 6.94 -5.61
N CYS A 504 -18.91 8.20 -5.18
CA CYS A 504 -19.57 8.53 -3.90
C CYS A 504 -21.05 8.12 -3.88
N ARG A 505 -21.76 8.24 -5.02
CA ARG A 505 -23.14 7.74 -5.15
C ARG A 505 -23.24 6.23 -5.09
N GLN A 506 -22.24 5.50 -5.56
CA GLN A 506 -22.18 4.04 -5.39
C GLN A 506 -21.87 3.69 -3.93
N LEU A 507 -20.91 4.37 -3.30
CA LEU A 507 -20.56 4.17 -1.90
C LEU A 507 -21.77 4.35 -0.97
N ILE A 508 -22.59 5.38 -1.22
CA ILE A 508 -23.85 5.58 -0.49
C ILE A 508 -24.80 4.39 -0.69
N ARG A 509 -24.97 3.90 -1.92
CA ARG A 509 -25.82 2.75 -2.21
C ARG A 509 -25.33 1.47 -1.54
N ASP A 510 -24.02 1.26 -1.52
CA ASP A 510 -23.40 0.09 -0.89
C ASP A 510 -23.62 0.11 0.64
N LEU A 511 -23.54 1.28 1.28
CA LEU A 511 -23.81 1.47 2.71
C LEU A 511 -25.30 1.42 3.08
N GLU A 512 -26.19 1.79 2.15
CA GLU A 512 -27.65 1.76 2.35
C GLU A 512 -28.28 0.42 1.94
N HIS A 513 -27.48 -0.56 1.50
CA HIS A 513 -27.99 -1.84 1.03
C HIS A 513 -28.81 -2.55 2.14
N PRO A 514 -30.01 -3.08 1.84
CA PRO A 514 -30.79 -3.82 2.83
C PRO A 514 -30.17 -5.20 3.09
N TYR A 515 -30.02 -5.58 4.36
CA TYR A 515 -29.45 -6.87 4.75
C TYR A 515 -30.51 -7.82 5.29
N SER A 516 -30.40 -9.10 4.90
CA SER A 516 -31.36 -10.13 5.29
C SER A 516 -31.10 -10.68 6.70
N THR A 517 -29.83 -10.73 7.12
CA THR A 517 -29.38 -11.22 8.43
C THR A 517 -28.17 -10.43 8.96
N GLU A 518 -27.82 -10.59 10.23
CA GLU A 518 -26.61 -9.95 10.80
C GLU A 518 -25.31 -10.51 10.16
N ASN A 519 -25.27 -11.81 9.85
CA ASN A 519 -24.09 -12.40 9.19
C ASN A 519 -23.93 -11.90 7.76
N ASP A 520 -25.04 -11.75 7.03
CA ASP A 520 -25.08 -11.12 5.69
C ASP A 520 -24.62 -9.65 5.75
N TYR A 521 -25.01 -8.93 6.81
CA TYR A 521 -24.50 -7.58 7.07
C TYR A 521 -22.98 -7.57 7.28
N ARG A 522 -22.44 -8.44 8.13
CA ARG A 522 -21.00 -8.42 8.49
C ARG A 522 -20.12 -8.87 7.33
N SER A 523 -20.51 -9.91 6.59
CA SER A 523 -19.74 -10.41 5.44
C SER A 523 -19.73 -9.42 4.28
N THR A 524 -20.88 -8.83 3.96
CA THR A 524 -21.01 -7.84 2.88
C THR A 524 -20.22 -6.57 3.18
N HIS A 525 -20.34 -6.03 4.39
CA HIS A 525 -19.56 -4.85 4.78
C HIS A 525 -18.07 -5.11 4.84
N HIS A 526 -17.64 -6.34 5.13
CA HIS A 526 -16.23 -6.70 5.03
C HIS A 526 -15.73 -6.63 3.58
N ASN A 527 -16.50 -7.14 2.62
CA ASN A 527 -16.13 -7.07 1.21
C ASN A 527 -16.04 -5.60 0.74
N ILE A 528 -17.00 -4.78 1.15
CA ILE A 528 -17.01 -3.33 0.89
C ILE A 528 -15.80 -2.66 1.56
N TYR A 529 -15.49 -3.00 2.82
CA TYR A 529 -14.30 -2.54 3.52
C TYR A 529 -13.04 -2.90 2.74
N MET A 530 -12.83 -4.17 2.38
CA MET A 530 -11.63 -4.60 1.66
C MET A 530 -11.47 -3.89 0.32
N GLN A 531 -12.57 -3.67 -0.40
CA GLN A 531 -12.59 -2.93 -1.65
C GLN A 531 -12.14 -1.47 -1.47
N HIS A 532 -12.64 -0.79 -0.45
CA HIS A 532 -12.38 0.64 -0.23
C HIS A 532 -11.16 0.94 0.62
N ALA A 533 -10.74 0.02 1.49
CA ALA A 533 -9.52 0.10 2.27
C ALA A 533 -8.30 0.04 1.34
N THR A 534 -8.33 -0.89 0.39
CA THR A 534 -7.12 -1.28 -0.33
C THR A 534 -6.97 -0.68 -1.73
N GLU A 535 -7.77 0.28 -2.24
CA GLU A 535 -7.66 0.77 -3.65
C GLU A 535 -7.30 -0.32 -4.67
N ARG A 536 -7.78 -1.56 -4.45
CA ARG A 536 -7.38 -2.60 -5.37
C ARG A 536 -8.02 -2.34 -6.74
N GLY A 537 -9.11 -1.58 -6.87
CA GLY A 537 -9.42 -0.90 -8.13
C GLY A 537 -10.74 -0.15 -8.23
N THR A 538 -10.96 0.44 -9.41
CA THR A 538 -12.06 1.33 -9.79
C THR A 538 -13.20 0.57 -10.43
N TYR A 539 -14.45 0.87 -10.08
CA TYR A 539 -15.69 0.28 -10.60
C TYR A 539 -15.82 0.36 -12.15
N SER A 540 -16.24 -0.75 -12.78
CA SER A 540 -16.79 -0.75 -14.14
C SER A 540 -18.24 -1.23 -14.07
N SER A 541 -19.15 -0.37 -14.49
CA SER A 541 -20.59 -0.61 -14.53
C SER A 541 -20.97 -1.56 -15.66
N ALA A 542 -20.73 -2.87 -15.52
CA ALA A 542 -21.26 -3.86 -16.47
C ALA A 542 -21.25 -5.28 -15.89
N SER A 543 -22.26 -5.64 -15.09
CA SER A 543 -22.89 -6.98 -15.16
C SER A 543 -24.04 -7.08 -14.16
N SER A 544 -25.22 -7.31 -14.73
CA SER A 544 -26.46 -7.63 -14.04
C SER A 544 -26.54 -9.13 -13.84
N SER A 545 -26.01 -9.67 -12.74
CA SER A 545 -26.31 -11.03 -12.29
C SER A 545 -26.10 -11.15 -10.79
N SER A 546 -27.08 -11.75 -10.13
CA SER A 546 -27.33 -11.82 -8.69
C SER A 546 -26.38 -12.74 -7.90
N ALA A 547 -25.08 -12.67 -8.20
CA ALA A 547 -24.03 -13.18 -7.33
C ALA A 547 -23.06 -12.02 -7.10
N HIS A 548 -23.08 -11.43 -5.91
CA HIS A 548 -22.17 -10.35 -5.53
C HIS A 548 -20.74 -10.89 -5.35
N VAL A 549 -20.13 -11.38 -6.42
CA VAL A 549 -18.67 -11.48 -6.50
C VAL A 549 -18.19 -10.05 -6.70
N TYR A 550 -17.80 -9.41 -5.61
CA TYR A 550 -17.16 -8.10 -5.57
C TYR A 550 -15.83 -8.15 -6.33
N SER A 551 -15.92 -8.17 -7.66
CA SER A 551 -14.78 -8.30 -8.57
C SER A 551 -14.36 -6.91 -9.03
N ASN A 552 -13.24 -6.50 -8.45
CA ASN A 552 -12.48 -5.32 -8.82
C ASN A 552 -12.01 -5.41 -10.30
N PRO A 553 -12.12 -4.37 -11.14
CA PRO A 553 -11.63 -4.37 -12.53
C PRO A 553 -10.13 -4.59 -12.70
N ASN A 554 -9.31 -4.25 -11.70
CA ASN A 554 -7.91 -4.67 -11.67
C ASN A 554 -7.79 -6.16 -11.31
N HIS A 555 -8.69 -6.73 -10.50
CA HIS A 555 -8.71 -8.18 -10.32
C HIS A 555 -9.15 -8.85 -11.62
N LEU A 556 -10.14 -8.34 -12.36
CA LEU A 556 -10.49 -8.89 -13.66
C LEU A 556 -9.33 -8.83 -14.66
N SER A 557 -8.61 -7.71 -14.74
CA SER A 557 -7.43 -7.63 -15.61
C SER A 557 -6.28 -8.51 -15.12
N GLN A 558 -6.07 -8.63 -13.80
CA GLN A 558 -5.05 -9.50 -13.20
C GLN A 558 -5.41 -10.98 -13.33
N ILE A 559 -6.68 -11.34 -13.20
CA ILE A 559 -7.25 -12.67 -13.43
C ILE A 559 -7.11 -13.00 -14.92
N GLN A 560 -7.51 -12.11 -15.82
CA GLN A 560 -7.32 -12.31 -17.26
C GLN A 560 -5.84 -12.38 -17.64
N ASN A 561 -4.96 -11.66 -16.95
CA ASN A 561 -3.52 -11.79 -17.11
C ASN A 561 -3.01 -13.13 -16.58
N TYR A 562 -3.49 -13.57 -15.41
CA TYR A 562 -3.19 -14.89 -14.86
C TYR A 562 -3.64 -15.99 -15.83
N GLN A 563 -4.89 -15.95 -16.29
CA GLN A 563 -5.45 -16.89 -17.26
C GLN A 563 -4.62 -16.92 -18.55
N ARG A 564 -4.30 -15.76 -19.11
CA ARG A 564 -3.47 -15.65 -20.33
C ARG A 564 -2.04 -16.13 -20.13
N GLN A 565 -1.44 -15.90 -18.96
CA GLN A 565 -0.05 -16.29 -18.68
C GLN A 565 0.10 -17.76 -18.29
N ASN A 566 -0.98 -18.38 -17.83
CA ASN A 566 -0.96 -19.72 -17.22
C ASN A 566 -1.77 -20.75 -18.00
N GLU A 567 -2.38 -20.37 -19.13
CA GLU A 567 -3.28 -21.23 -19.94
C GLU A 567 -4.42 -21.85 -19.10
N VAL A 568 -4.80 -21.18 -18.02
CA VAL A 568 -5.89 -21.59 -17.12
C VAL A 568 -7.16 -20.86 -17.58
N SER A 569 -8.23 -21.60 -17.87
CA SER A 569 -9.58 -21.05 -17.99
C SER A 569 -10.28 -21.11 -16.64
N PHE A 570 -10.74 -19.98 -16.14
CA PHE A 570 -11.74 -19.95 -15.07
C PHE A 570 -13.07 -19.67 -15.76
N ASP A 571 -14.02 -20.60 -15.67
CA ASP A 571 -15.40 -20.36 -16.06
C ASP A 571 -16.01 -19.45 -14.97
N PHE A 572 -16.48 -18.26 -15.37
CA PHE A 572 -17.05 -17.23 -14.49
C PHE A 572 -18.57 -17.20 -14.55
#